data_AF-A0A1M7ZVF8-F1
#
_entry.id   AF-A0A1M7ZVF8-F1
#
_cell.length_a   1.000
_cell.length_b   1.000
_cell.length_c   1.000
_cell.angle_alpha   90.00
_cell.angle_beta   90.00
_cell.angle_gamma   90.00
#
_symmetry.space_group_name_H-M   'P 1'
#
loop_
_entity.id
_entity.type
_entity.pdbx_description
1 polymer ?
#
loop_
_entity_poly.entity_id
_entity_poly.type
_entity_poly.pdbx_seq_one_letter_code
_entity_poly.pdbx_strand_id
1 'polypeptide(L)'
;MSSISIKKIEIAEVETLQLLLENFVSLTNYRIGMYQKCSDEHISNLLILEVSRKLYFSLRNKIERTSKNKNLVSINLSITDAIVLLKCCTDKLNNCNDYEKYVQNKFKDLIFKEIINIS
;
A
#
# COMPACT_ATOMS: atom_id res chain seq x y z
N MET A 1 -16.04 -9.85 -7.44
CA MET A 1 -14.70 -9.34 -7.85
C MET A 1 -13.66 -10.09 -7.06
N SER A 2 -12.62 -10.59 -7.73
CA SER A 2 -11.53 -11.32 -7.07
C SER A 2 -10.83 -10.41 -6.05
N SER A 3 -10.48 -10.97 -4.90
CA SER A 3 -9.80 -10.26 -3.81
C SER A 3 -8.56 -11.03 -3.36
N ILE A 4 -7.53 -10.30 -2.97
CA ILE A 4 -6.27 -10.85 -2.45
C ILE A 4 -6.34 -10.82 -0.93
N SER A 5 -6.14 -11.96 -0.28
CA SER A 5 -6.17 -12.08 1.17
C SER A 5 -4.78 -12.41 1.70
N ILE A 6 -4.14 -11.44 2.36
CA ILE A 6 -2.84 -11.65 3.00
C ILE A 6 -3.10 -11.88 4.49
N LYS A 7 -2.72 -13.06 4.98
CA LYS A 7 -3.03 -13.55 6.33
C LYS A 7 -1.77 -13.58 7.20
N LYS A 8 -1.97 -13.56 8.52
CA LYS A 8 -0.90 -13.67 9.53
C LYS A 8 0.15 -12.55 9.39
N ILE A 9 -0.33 -11.32 9.24
CA ILE A 9 0.51 -10.11 9.21
C ILE A 9 0.61 -9.56 10.63
N GLU A 10 1.78 -9.14 11.06
CA GLU A 10 1.93 -8.48 12.36
C GLU A 10 1.39 -7.05 12.32
N ILE A 11 0.78 -6.58 13.42
CA ILE A 11 0.29 -5.19 13.50
C ILE A 11 1.39 -4.19 13.17
N ALA A 12 2.61 -4.40 13.68
CA ALA A 12 3.77 -3.54 13.39
C ALA A 12 4.08 -3.45 11.88
N GLU A 13 3.89 -4.54 11.14
CA GLU A 13 4.05 -4.53 9.68
C GLU A 13 2.94 -3.72 9.01
N VAL A 14 1.70 -3.78 9.52
CA VAL A 14 0.59 -2.95 9.00
C VAL A 14 0.82 -1.47 9.28
N GLU A 15 1.27 -1.12 10.49
CA GLU A 15 1.65 0.26 10.84
C GLU A 15 2.77 0.78 9.93
N THR A 16 3.76 -0.08 9.66
CA THR A 16 4.83 0.23 8.72
C THR A 16 4.30 0.46 7.30
N LEU A 17 3.36 -0.37 6.83
CA LEU A 17 2.70 -0.14 5.53
C LEU A 17 1.94 1.19 5.49
N GLN A 18 1.33 1.63 6.59
CA GLN A 18 0.67 2.93 6.65
C GLN A 18 1.67 4.07 6.48
N LEU A 19 2.81 4.01 7.17
CA LEU A 19 3.88 5.00 7.05
C LEU A 19 4.42 5.05 5.61
N LEU A 20 4.66 3.88 5.00
CA LEU A 20 5.11 3.78 3.62
C LEU A 20 4.08 4.37 2.64
N LEU A 21 2.79 4.12 2.87
CA LEU A 21 1.70 4.72 2.08
C LEU A 21 1.63 6.24 2.23
N GLU A 22 1.86 6.78 3.42
CA GLU A 22 1.89 8.23 3.65
C GLU A 22 3.05 8.90 2.90
N ASN A 23 4.23 8.29 2.93
CA ASN A 23 5.40 8.73 2.15
C ASN A 23 5.11 8.64 0.65
N PHE A 24 4.48 7.56 0.20
CA PHE A 24 4.10 7.36 -1.20
C PHE A 24 3.04 8.37 -1.67
N VAL A 25 2.05 8.67 -0.83
CA VAL A 25 1.05 9.73 -1.08
C VAL A 25 1.72 11.10 -1.23
N SER A 26 2.67 11.41 -0.35
CA SER A 26 3.43 12.67 -0.41
C SER A 26 4.23 12.80 -1.71
N LEU A 27 4.93 11.72 -2.09
CA LEU A 27 5.66 11.64 -3.36
C LEU A 27 4.72 11.77 -4.57
N THR A 28 3.56 11.13 -4.53
CA THR A 28 2.57 11.17 -5.62
C THR A 28 1.96 12.57 -5.76
N ASN A 29 1.63 13.23 -4.65
CA ASN A 29 1.20 14.64 -4.66
C ASN A 29 2.25 15.56 -5.28
N TYR A 30 3.53 15.37 -4.93
CA TYR A 30 4.62 16.12 -5.54
C TYR A 30 4.65 15.92 -7.06
N ARG A 31 4.56 14.65 -7.53
CA ARG A 31 4.52 14.34 -8.97
C ARG A 31 3.33 15.01 -9.66
N ILE A 32 2.13 14.94 -9.07
CA ILE A 32 0.93 15.62 -9.59
C ILE A 32 1.18 17.12 -9.76
N GLY A 33 1.78 17.77 -8.75
CA GLY A 33 2.09 19.20 -8.80
C GLY A 33 3.10 19.62 -9.88
N MET A 34 3.85 18.68 -10.46
CA MET A 34 4.78 18.96 -11.56
C MET A 34 4.10 19.00 -12.94
N TYR A 35 2.87 18.52 -13.07
CA TYR A 35 2.18 18.51 -14.36
C TYR A 35 1.57 19.86 -14.68
N GLN A 36 1.98 20.45 -15.81
CA GLN A 36 1.41 21.68 -16.33
C GLN A 36 0.14 21.46 -17.18
N LYS A 37 -0.13 20.21 -17.59
CA LYS A 37 -1.28 19.80 -18.40
C LYS A 37 -1.83 18.46 -17.93
N CYS A 38 -3.09 18.19 -18.23
CA CYS A 38 -3.71 16.90 -17.95
C CYS A 38 -3.20 15.85 -18.97
N SER A 39 -2.31 14.96 -18.51
CA SER A 39 -1.83 13.80 -19.26
C SER A 39 -2.38 12.50 -18.65
N ASP A 40 -2.28 11.39 -19.36
CA ASP A 40 -2.67 10.07 -18.83
C ASP A 40 -1.91 9.72 -17.55
N GLU A 41 -0.65 10.12 -17.45
CA GLU A 41 0.16 9.92 -16.24
C GLU A 41 -0.33 10.79 -15.08
N HIS A 42 -0.77 12.03 -15.35
CA HIS A 42 -1.40 12.88 -14.35
C HIS A 42 -2.70 12.25 -13.84
N ILE A 43 -3.58 11.78 -14.74
CA ILE A 43 -4.82 11.08 -14.36
C ILE A 43 -4.50 9.81 -13.56
N SER A 44 -3.52 9.03 -13.99
CA SER A 44 -3.09 7.81 -13.29
C SER A 44 -2.61 8.10 -11.87
N ASN A 45 -1.81 9.16 -11.69
CA ASN A 45 -1.34 9.59 -10.37
C ASN A 45 -2.49 10.07 -9.47
N LEU A 46 -3.51 10.76 -10.02
CA LEU A 46 -4.71 11.14 -9.28
C LEU A 46 -5.49 9.91 -8.78
N LEU A 47 -5.66 8.90 -9.64
CA LEU A 47 -6.30 7.64 -9.25
C LEU A 47 -5.49 6.89 -8.19
N ILE A 48 -4.17 6.79 -8.36
CA ILE A 48 -3.27 6.19 -7.37
C ILE A 48 -3.38 6.91 -6.03
N LEU A 49 -3.44 8.25 -6.03
CA LEU A 49 -3.57 9.06 -4.83
C LEU A 49 -4.88 8.75 -4.08
N GLU A 50 -6.00 8.69 -4.81
CA GLU A 50 -7.31 8.38 -4.24
C GLU A 50 -7.32 6.99 -3.59
N VAL A 51 -6.86 5.97 -4.32
CA VAL A 51 -6.80 4.59 -3.81
C VAL A 51 -5.84 4.49 -2.63
N SER A 52 -4.68 5.15 -2.68
CA SER A 52 -3.69 5.13 -1.59
C SER A 52 -4.27 5.71 -0.29
N ARG A 53 -5.01 6.82 -0.37
CA ARG A 53 -5.67 7.43 0.80
C ARG A 53 -6.74 6.51 1.37
N LYS A 54 -7.60 5.93 0.51
CA LYS A 54 -8.60 4.95 0.94
C LYS A 54 -7.94 3.76 1.63
N LEU A 55 -6.85 3.24 1.06
CA LEU A 55 -6.11 2.12 1.60
C LEU A 55 -5.51 2.45 2.97
N TYR A 56 -4.90 3.63 3.13
CA TYR A 56 -4.38 4.11 4.41
C TYR A 56 -5.43 4.06 5.53
N PHE A 57 -6.65 4.56 5.26
CA PHE A 57 -7.75 4.51 6.23
C PHE A 57 -8.26 3.08 6.47
N SER A 58 -8.28 2.24 5.45
CA SER A 58 -8.67 0.83 5.58
C SER A 58 -7.72 0.08 6.53
N LEU A 59 -6.41 0.28 6.36
CA LEU A 59 -5.39 -0.28 7.24
C LEU A 59 -5.50 0.27 8.67
N ARG A 60 -5.75 1.58 8.81
CA ARG A 60 -5.94 2.21 10.12
C ARG A 60 -7.10 1.58 10.89
N ASN A 61 -8.25 1.51 10.23
CA ASN A 61 -9.45 0.91 10.79
C ASN A 61 -9.21 -0.56 11.15
N LYS A 62 -8.37 -1.27 10.40
CA LYS A 62 -8.00 -2.66 10.70
C LYS A 62 -7.19 -2.77 11.98
N ILE A 63 -6.19 -1.90 12.16
CA ILE A 63 -5.38 -1.84 13.39
C ILE A 63 -6.28 -1.52 14.59
N GLU A 64 -7.09 -0.46 14.50
CA GLU A 64 -7.97 0.01 15.58
C GLU A 64 -9.03 -1.04 15.99
N ARG A 65 -9.56 -1.81 15.03
CA ARG A 65 -10.53 -2.89 15.29
C ARG A 65 -9.90 -4.16 15.82
N THR A 66 -8.58 -4.33 15.69
CA THR A 66 -7.92 -5.53 16.16
C THR A 66 -7.72 -5.41 17.67
N SER A 67 -8.36 -6.31 18.42
CA SER A 67 -8.24 -6.37 19.89
C SER A 67 -6.76 -6.41 20.30
N LYS A 68 -6.41 -5.68 21.37
CA LYS A 68 -5.04 -5.59 21.93
C LYS A 68 -4.36 -6.94 22.19
N ASN A 69 -5.13 -8.04 22.25
CA ASN A 69 -4.62 -9.39 22.49
C ASN A 69 -4.28 -10.18 21.21
N LYS A 70 -4.52 -9.61 20.00
CA LYS A 70 -4.19 -10.24 18.72
C LYS A 70 -3.11 -9.45 18.01
N ASN A 71 -1.88 -9.98 18.00
CA ASN A 71 -0.76 -9.36 17.28
C ASN A 71 -0.79 -9.63 15.77
N LEU A 72 -1.62 -10.58 15.31
CA LEU A 72 -1.71 -10.99 13.92
C LEU A 72 -3.07 -10.61 13.32
N VAL A 73 -3.03 -10.07 12.11
CA VAL A 73 -4.20 -9.66 11.33
C VAL A 73 -4.19 -10.24 9.93
N SER A 74 -5.35 -10.18 9.28
CA SER A 74 -5.47 -10.40 7.85
C SER A 74 -5.97 -9.13 7.16
N ILE A 75 -5.41 -8.83 6.01
CA ILE A 75 -5.91 -7.76 5.14
C ILE A 75 -6.50 -8.40 3.88
N ASN A 76 -7.66 -7.90 3.48
CA ASN A 76 -8.29 -8.26 2.22
C ASN A 76 -8.23 -7.03 1.33
N LEU A 77 -7.61 -7.19 0.17
CA LEU A 77 -7.38 -6.13 -0.81
C LEU A 77 -8.22 -6.44 -2.04
N SER A 78 -8.87 -5.43 -2.60
CA SER A 78 -9.31 -5.55 -4.01
C SER A 78 -8.07 -5.63 -4.91
N ILE A 79 -8.24 -6.10 -6.16
CA ILE A 79 -7.14 -6.09 -7.13
C ILE A 79 -6.54 -4.68 -7.27
N THR A 80 -7.38 -3.64 -7.32
CA THR A 80 -6.93 -2.25 -7.41
C THR A 80 -6.11 -1.83 -6.19
N ASP A 81 -6.58 -2.15 -4.98
CA ASP A 81 -5.85 -1.84 -3.75
C ASP A 81 -4.49 -2.58 -3.72
N ALA A 82 -4.46 -3.83 -4.17
CA ALA A 82 -3.25 -4.64 -4.24
C ALA A 82 -2.24 -4.09 -5.24
N ILE A 83 -2.67 -3.67 -6.44
CA ILE A 83 -1.79 -3.05 -7.44
C ILE A 83 -1.19 -1.74 -6.92
N VAL A 84 -2.00 -0.90 -6.26
CA VAL A 84 -1.51 0.35 -5.68
C VAL A 84 -0.55 0.11 -4.53
N LEU A 85 -0.83 -0.88 -3.66
CA LEU A 85 0.09 -1.27 -2.59
C LEU A 85 1.39 -1.86 -3.15
N LEU A 86 1.31 -2.68 -4.21
CA LEU A 86 2.50 -3.18 -4.91
C LEU A 86 3.33 -2.04 -5.48
N LYS A 87 2.70 -1.03 -6.11
CA LYS A 87 3.38 0.16 -6.61
C LYS A 87 4.06 0.93 -5.49
N CYS A 88 3.37 1.13 -4.36
CA CYS A 88 3.94 1.73 -3.15
C CYS A 88 5.17 0.98 -2.63
N CYS A 89 5.13 -0.36 -2.59
CA CYS A 89 6.24 -1.20 -2.15
C CYS A 89 7.37 -1.33 -3.19
N THR A 90 7.13 -0.94 -4.43
CA THR A 90 8.13 -0.99 -5.52
C THR A 90 8.82 0.36 -5.74
N ASP A 91 8.12 1.46 -5.49
CA ASP A 91 8.69 2.79 -5.61
C ASP A 91 9.78 3.01 -4.56
N LYS A 92 10.90 3.61 -4.99
CA LYS A 92 11.99 4.00 -4.09
C LYS A 92 11.50 5.13 -3.20
N LEU A 93 11.08 4.79 -1.99
CA LEU A 93 10.82 5.74 -0.94
C LEU A 93 12.16 6.16 -0.31
N ASN A 94 12.35 7.46 -0.14
CA ASN A 94 13.57 7.99 0.46
C ASN A 94 13.56 7.70 1.98
N ASN A 95 14.76 7.51 2.55
CA ASN A 95 14.99 7.41 4.00
C ASN A 95 14.33 6.21 4.71
N CYS A 96 14.04 5.11 4.01
CA CYS A 96 13.56 3.91 4.68
C CYS A 96 14.62 3.29 5.59
N ASN A 97 14.25 2.99 6.83
CA ASN A 97 15.08 2.17 7.72
C ASN A 97 15.06 0.68 7.29
N ASP A 98 15.89 -0.15 7.91
CA ASP A 98 16.04 -1.55 7.49
C ASP A 98 14.77 -2.38 7.71
N TYR A 99 13.99 -2.06 8.75
CA TYR A 99 12.71 -2.73 9.01
C TYR A 99 11.65 -2.33 7.97
N GLU A 100 11.57 -1.05 7.60
CA GLU A 100 10.70 -0.56 6.53
C GLU A 100 11.02 -1.19 5.18
N LYS A 101 12.32 -1.33 4.85
CA LYS A 101 12.76 -2.03 3.64
C LYS A 101 12.37 -3.50 3.66
N TYR A 102 12.51 -4.16 4.81
CA TYR A 102 12.08 -5.54 4.98
C TYR A 102 10.58 -5.68 4.71
N VAL A 103 9.74 -4.81 5.32
CA VAL A 103 8.29 -4.82 5.10
C VAL A 103 7.96 -4.52 3.64
N GLN A 104 8.60 -3.54 3.00
CA GLN A 104 8.42 -3.26 1.57
C GLN A 104 8.67 -4.50 0.71
N ASN A 105 9.82 -5.15 0.88
CA ASN A 105 10.20 -6.32 0.09
C ASN A 105 9.25 -7.50 0.36
N LYS A 106 8.91 -7.76 1.62
CA LYS A 106 7.96 -8.81 2.00
C LYS A 106 6.61 -8.61 1.31
N PHE A 107 6.03 -7.42 1.38
CA PHE A 107 4.71 -7.16 0.81
C PHE A 107 4.74 -7.08 -0.71
N LYS A 108 5.80 -6.54 -1.31
CA LYS A 108 6.01 -6.60 -2.76
C LYS A 108 5.95 -8.04 -3.26
N ASP A 109 6.71 -8.94 -2.65
CA ASP A 109 6.80 -10.33 -3.09
C ASP A 109 5.48 -11.08 -2.85
N LEU A 110 4.83 -10.88 -1.69
CA LEU A 110 3.53 -11.48 -1.38
C LEU A 110 2.45 -11.04 -2.36
N ILE A 111 2.33 -9.73 -2.61
CA ILE A 111 1.28 -9.20 -3.49
C ILE A 111 1.54 -9.62 -4.94
N PHE A 112 2.78 -9.55 -5.41
CA PHE A 112 3.14 -9.94 -6.77
C PHE A 112 2.79 -11.41 -7.04
N LYS A 113 3.10 -12.30 -6.09
CA LYS A 113 2.75 -13.73 -6.18
C LYS A 113 1.24 -13.93 -6.26
N GLU A 114 0.46 -13.23 -5.44
CA GLU A 114 -1.00 -13.36 -5.45
C GLU A 114 -1.62 -12.80 -6.75
N ILE A 115 -1.08 -11.71 -7.31
CA ILE A 115 -1.55 -11.15 -8.58
C ILE A 115 -1.30 -12.10 -9.76
N ILE A 116 -0.10 -12.69 -9.86
CA ILE A 116 0.22 -13.63 -10.95
C ILE A 116 -0.67 -14.88 -10.90
N ASN A 117 -1.11 -15.30 -9.71
CA ASN A 117 -1.98 -16.48 -9.57
C ASN A 117 -3.45 -16.19 -9.88
N ILE A 118 -3.83 -14.93 -10.13
CA ILE A 118 -5.20 -14.55 -10.53
C ILE A 118 -5.35 -14.56 -12.06
N SER A 119 -4.25 -14.40 -12.80
CA SER A 119 -4.17 -14.52 -14.27
C SER A 119 -3.98 -15.96 -14.72
#